data_AF-A0A2H0PC70-F1
#
_entry.id   AF-A0A2H0PC70-F1
#
_cell.length_a   1.000
_cell.length_b   1.000
_cell.length_c   1.000
_cell.angle_alpha   90.00
_cell.angle_beta   90.00
_cell.angle_gamma   90.00
#
_symmetry.space_group_name_H-M   'P 1'
#
loop_
_entity.id
_entity.type
_entity.pdbx_description
1 polymer ?
#
loop_
_entity_poly.entity_id
_entity_poly.type
_entity_poly.pdbx_seq_one_letter_code
_entity_poly.pdbx_strand_id
1 'polypeptide(L)'
;LWTATAETRNEVAAPALAEMRKEIAGMREGLVSEQTLGAVKRYLAGLFLLKQSSIDYSAATLAGYERNKQSAEKEMASYLARLDALTPEDIRRVARKYLNPEKMVTVVVGDETALRL
;
A
#
# COMPACT_ATOMS: atom_id res chain seq x y z
N LEU A 1 -2.29 9.35 2.12
CA LEU A 1 -2.92 8.65 3.27
C LEU A 1 -2.82 7.16 3.01
N TRP A 2 -2.55 6.32 4.00
CA TRP A 2 -2.66 4.86 3.86
C TRP A 2 -3.88 4.39 4.65
N THR A 3 -4.52 3.31 4.19
CA THR A 3 -5.70 2.73 4.81
C THR A 3 -5.60 1.20 4.69
N ALA A 4 -5.99 0.50 5.75
CA ALA A 4 -6.24 -0.94 5.72
C ALA A 4 -7.72 -1.16 6.04
N THR A 5 -8.38 -1.99 5.25
CA THR A 5 -9.83 -2.22 5.34
C THR A 5 -10.10 -3.71 5.25
N ALA A 6 -11.10 -4.19 5.99
CA ALA A 6 -11.67 -5.52 5.80
C ALA A 6 -13.17 -5.46 6.07
N GLU A 7 -13.89 -6.32 5.37
CA GLU A 7 -15.29 -6.61 5.62
C GLU A 7 -15.36 -7.99 6.28
N THR A 8 -15.99 -8.06 7.44
CA THR A 8 -16.02 -9.28 8.24
C THR A 8 -17.41 -9.49 8.83
N ARG A 9 -17.69 -10.70 9.33
CA ARG A 9 -18.81 -10.90 10.26
C ARG A 9 -18.50 -10.18 11.58
N ASN A 10 -19.54 -9.76 12.31
CA ASN A 10 -19.39 -9.04 13.58
C ASN A 10 -18.51 -9.80 14.59
N GLU A 11 -18.71 -11.12 14.68
CA GLU A 11 -18.01 -12.01 15.63
C GLU A 11 -16.49 -12.14 15.40
N VAL A 12 -16.00 -11.80 14.21
CA VAL A 12 -14.58 -11.87 13.85
C VAL A 12 -13.94 -10.51 13.59
N ALA A 13 -14.65 -9.41 13.87
CA ALA A 13 -14.13 -8.06 13.68
C ALA A 13 -12.92 -7.76 14.59
N ALA A 14 -12.97 -8.14 15.87
CA ALA A 14 -11.85 -7.93 16.79
C ALA A 14 -10.61 -8.76 16.42
N PRO A 15 -10.71 -10.08 16.14
CA PRO A 15 -9.59 -10.84 15.61
C PRO A 15 -8.99 -10.27 14.33
N ALA A 16 -9.82 -9.81 13.39
CA ALA A 16 -9.33 -9.21 12.14
C ALA A 16 -8.55 -7.92 12.40
N LEU A 17 -9.05 -7.05 13.30
CA LEU A 17 -8.34 -5.83 13.70
C LEU A 17 -7.01 -6.15 14.40
N ALA A 18 -6.96 -7.18 15.23
CA ALA A 18 -5.75 -7.63 15.89
C ALA A 18 -4.70 -8.11 14.87
N GLU A 19 -5.10 -8.94 13.90
CA GLU A 19 -4.20 -9.41 12.84
C GLU A 19 -3.72 -8.27 11.94
N MET A 20 -4.57 -7.29 11.61
CA MET A 20 -4.13 -6.10 10.88
C MET A 20 -3.03 -5.33 11.63
N ARG A 21 -3.20 -5.13 12.95
CA ARG A 21 -2.19 -4.46 13.78
C ARG A 21 -0.89 -5.26 13.84
N LYS A 22 -0.98 -6.58 13.92
CA LYS A 22 0.16 -7.49 13.91
C LYS A 22 0.92 -7.44 12.59
N GLU A 23 0.24 -7.44 11.44
CA GLU A 23 0.89 -7.30 10.14
C GLU A 23 1.59 -5.94 10.00
N ILE A 24 0.95 -4.86 10.46
CA ILE A 24 1.58 -3.53 10.50
C ILE A 24 2.84 -3.54 11.38
N ALA A 25 2.78 -4.14 12.56
CA ALA A 25 3.94 -4.28 13.44
C ALA A 25 5.05 -5.12 12.76
N GLY A 26 4.68 -6.24 12.15
CA GLY A 26 5.58 -7.13 11.41
C GLY A 26 6.32 -6.41 10.29
N MET A 27 5.64 -5.57 9.50
CA MET A 27 6.28 -4.75 8.46
C MET A 27 7.27 -3.72 9.00
N ARG A 28 7.07 -3.24 10.24
CA ARG A 28 7.97 -2.26 10.88
C ARG A 28 9.20 -2.91 11.50
N GLU A 29 9.02 -4.10 12.07
CA GLU A 29 10.01 -4.78 12.89
C GLU A 29 10.86 -5.74 12.04
N GLY A 30 10.20 -6.50 11.16
CA GLY A 30 10.80 -7.50 10.30
C GLY A 30 11.22 -6.98 8.92
N LEU A 31 11.84 -7.87 8.16
CA LEU A 31 12.09 -7.70 6.74
C LEU A 31 11.04 -8.51 5.97
N VAL A 32 10.44 -7.91 4.95
CA VAL A 32 9.63 -8.65 3.99
C VAL A 32 10.52 -9.67 3.28
N SER A 33 9.98 -10.84 2.96
CA SER A 33 10.77 -11.83 2.22
C SER A 33 11.08 -11.34 0.82
N GLU A 34 12.25 -11.72 0.29
CA GLU A 34 12.63 -11.45 -1.10
C GLU A 34 11.61 -12.01 -2.10
N GLN A 35 11.02 -13.16 -1.78
CA GLN A 35 9.98 -13.78 -2.60
C GLN A 35 8.73 -12.87 -2.68
N THR A 36 8.24 -12.40 -1.52
CA THR A 36 7.09 -11.50 -1.43
C THR A 36 7.38 -10.18 -2.14
N LEU A 37 8.54 -9.57 -1.87
CA LEU A 37 8.93 -8.31 -2.50
C LEU A 37 9.03 -8.47 -4.03
N GLY A 38 9.66 -9.54 -4.51
CA GLY A 38 9.74 -9.84 -5.94
C GLY A 38 8.36 -10.05 -6.58
N ALA A 39 7.43 -10.72 -5.90
CA ALA A 39 6.07 -10.88 -6.38
C ALA A 39 5.33 -9.55 -6.51
N VAL A 40 5.44 -8.69 -5.49
CA VAL A 40 4.81 -7.35 -5.50
C VAL A 40 5.43 -6.46 -6.58
N LYS A 41 6.76 -6.47 -6.76
CA LYS A 41 7.43 -5.73 -7.84
C LYS A 41 6.90 -6.13 -9.22
N ARG A 42 6.80 -7.44 -9.50
CA ARG A 42 6.25 -7.93 -10.78
C ARG A 42 4.80 -7.51 -10.99
N TYR A 43 3.98 -7.61 -9.95
CA TYR A 43 2.59 -7.17 -9.98
C TYR A 43 2.48 -5.67 -10.31
N LEU A 44 3.23 -4.82 -9.62
CA LEU A 44 3.22 -3.37 -9.83
C LEU A 44 3.80 -2.97 -11.20
N ALA A 45 4.81 -3.68 -11.70
CA ALA A 45 5.33 -3.49 -13.05
C ALA A 45 4.27 -3.83 -14.12
N GLY A 46 3.55 -4.95 -13.95
CA GLY A 46 2.46 -5.35 -14.83
C GLY A 46 1.31 -4.33 -14.85
N LEU A 47 0.89 -3.85 -13.67
CA LEU A 47 -0.11 -2.79 -13.56
C LEU A 47 0.32 -1.50 -14.24
N PHE A 48 1.59 -1.11 -14.11
CA PHE A 48 2.11 0.09 -14.75
C PHE A 48 2.00 0.00 -16.29
N LEU A 49 2.39 -1.13 -16.87
CA LEU A 49 2.27 -1.37 -18.32
C LEU A 49 0.80 -1.38 -18.79
N LEU A 50 -0.09 -2.07 -18.05
CA LEU A 50 -1.51 -2.13 -18.36
C LEU A 50 -2.16 -0.75 -18.31
N LYS A 51 -1.77 0.07 -17.33
CA LYS A 51 -2.24 1.43 -17.19
C LYS A 51 -1.78 2.33 -18.33
N GLN A 52 -0.59 2.10 -18.85
CA GLN A 52 -0.05 2.86 -19.98
C GLN A 52 -0.76 2.58 -21.31
N SER A 53 -1.44 1.43 -21.45
CA SER A 53 -2.24 1.15 -22.64
C SER A 53 -3.59 1.86 -22.66
N SER A 54 -3.98 2.55 -21.58
CA SER A 54 -5.21 3.35 -21.51
C SER A 54 -4.91 4.83 -21.76
N ILE A 55 -5.62 5.41 -22.74
CA ILE A 55 -5.53 6.84 -23.05
C ILE A 55 -6.01 7.68 -21.86
N ASP A 56 -7.16 7.33 -21.26
CA ASP A 56 -7.73 8.04 -20.12
C ASP A 56 -6.78 8.02 -18.91
N TYR A 57 -6.19 6.86 -18.62
CA TYR A 57 -5.24 6.73 -17.52
C TYR A 57 -3.96 7.53 -17.78
N SER A 58 -3.45 7.48 -19.02
CA SER A 58 -2.26 8.23 -19.42
C SER A 58 -2.49 9.75 -19.29
N ALA A 59 -3.64 10.24 -19.74
CA ALA A 59 -4.03 11.64 -19.60
C ALA A 59 -4.15 12.06 -18.13
N ALA A 60 -4.80 11.24 -17.30
CA ALA A 60 -4.93 11.51 -15.86
C ALA A 60 -3.57 11.52 -15.15
N THR A 61 -2.66 10.62 -15.54
CA THR A 61 -1.30 10.53 -15.00
C THR A 61 -0.48 11.76 -15.36
N LEU A 62 -0.50 12.18 -16.62
CA LEU A 62 0.16 13.41 -17.08
C LEU A 62 -0.37 14.63 -16.32
N ALA A 63 -1.69 14.79 -16.23
CA ALA A 63 -2.31 15.87 -15.47
C ALA A 63 -1.94 15.83 -13.97
N GLY A 64 -1.71 14.64 -13.40
CA GLY A 64 -1.19 14.48 -12.04
C GLY A 64 0.22 15.03 -11.89
N TYR A 65 1.14 14.65 -12.78
CA TYR A 65 2.53 15.13 -12.76
C TYR A 65 2.63 16.64 -12.98
N GLU A 66 1.88 17.20 -13.94
CA GLU A 66 1.82 18.65 -14.18
C GLU A 66 1.34 19.41 -12.93
N ARG A 67 0.26 18.94 -12.29
CA ARG A 67 -0.25 19.53 -11.04
C ARG A 67 0.78 19.53 -9.91
N ASN A 68 1.61 18.48 -9.85
CA ASN A 68 2.66 18.35 -8.84
C ASN A 68 3.99 19.00 -9.27
N LYS A 69 4.05 19.67 -10.43
CA LYS A 69 5.26 20.27 -11.00
C LYS A 69 6.38 19.24 -11.19
N GLN A 70 6.02 18.03 -11.60
CA GLN A 70 6.93 16.92 -11.88
C GLN A 70 6.98 16.68 -13.38
N SER A 71 8.15 16.26 -13.90
CA SER A 71 8.27 15.82 -15.29
C SER A 71 7.65 14.43 -15.42
N ALA A 72 6.53 14.35 -16.13
CA ALA A 72 5.87 13.08 -16.42
C ALA A 72 6.80 12.12 -17.16
N GLU A 73 7.52 12.62 -18.16
CA GLU A 73 8.51 11.85 -18.93
C GLU A 73 9.56 11.21 -18.00
N LYS A 74 10.18 12.01 -17.12
CA LYS A 74 11.20 11.51 -16.19
C LYS A 74 10.64 10.50 -15.18
N GLU A 75 9.47 10.77 -14.62
CA GLU A 75 8.84 9.88 -13.65
C GLU A 75 8.43 8.54 -14.27
N MET A 76 7.90 8.57 -15.50
CA MET A 76 7.50 7.37 -16.24
C MET A 76 8.71 6.57 -16.72
N ALA A 77 9.74 7.23 -17.25
CA ALA A 77 10.97 6.57 -17.72
C ALA A 77 11.75 5.88 -16.59
N SER A 78 11.72 6.45 -15.37
CA SER A 78 12.48 5.92 -14.23
C SER A 78 11.68 4.97 -13.34
N TYR A 79 10.35 4.88 -13.48
CA TYR A 79 9.48 4.14 -12.56
C TYR A 79 9.91 2.68 -12.37
N LEU A 80 10.09 1.93 -13.47
CA LEU A 80 10.45 0.51 -13.40
C LEU A 80 11.83 0.29 -12.79
N ALA A 81 12.81 1.15 -13.11
CA ALA A 81 14.15 1.08 -12.53
C ALA A 81 14.13 1.35 -11.01
N ARG A 82 13.37 2.36 -10.57
CA ARG A 82 13.20 2.64 -9.12
C ARG A 82 12.49 1.50 -8.41
N LEU A 83 11.48 0.91 -9.03
CA LEU A 83 10.74 -0.23 -8.47
C LEU A 83 11.63 -1.45 -8.31
N ASP A 84 12.45 -1.75 -9.32
CA ASP A 84 13.39 -2.87 -9.29
C ASP A 84 14.50 -2.70 -8.23
N ALA A 85 14.96 -1.47 -8.02
CA ALA A 85 15.98 -1.15 -7.02
C ALA A 85 15.52 -1.25 -5.55
N LEU A 86 14.21 -1.40 -5.27
CA LEU A 86 13.71 -1.46 -3.89
C LEU A 86 14.23 -2.70 -3.15
N THR A 87 14.62 -2.52 -1.88
CA THR A 87 15.09 -3.60 -1.01
C THR A 87 14.10 -3.88 0.13
N PRO A 88 14.14 -5.05 0.80
CA PRO A 88 13.38 -5.27 2.02
C PRO A 88 13.65 -4.21 3.11
N GLU A 89 14.87 -3.70 3.18
CA GLU A 89 15.29 -2.64 4.09
C GLU A 89 14.57 -1.32 3.79
N ASP A 90 14.39 -0.97 2.52
CA ASP A 90 13.61 0.20 2.11
C ASP A 90 12.16 0.08 2.56
N ILE A 91 11.56 -1.10 2.40
CA ILE A 91 10.19 -1.36 2.85
C ILE A 91 10.08 -1.16 4.36
N ARG A 92 10.99 -1.78 5.15
CA ARG A 92 11.02 -1.63 6.61
C ARG A 92 11.21 -0.16 7.02
N ARG A 93 12.13 0.55 6.36
CA ARG A 93 12.41 1.98 6.63
C ARG A 93 11.16 2.84 6.41
N VAL A 94 10.46 2.63 5.31
CA VAL A 94 9.22 3.36 4.98
C VAL A 94 8.07 2.95 5.90
N ALA A 95 7.94 1.66 6.23
CA ALA A 95 6.94 1.16 7.19
C ALA A 95 7.13 1.79 8.58
N ARG A 96 8.37 1.87 9.07
CA ARG A 96 8.69 2.55 10.34
C ARG A 96 8.27 4.02 10.34
N LYS A 97 8.47 4.71 9.21
CA LYS A 97 8.16 6.14 9.06
C LYS A 97 6.66 6.42 8.97
N TYR A 98 5.92 5.64 8.18
CA TYR A 98 4.53 6.00 7.83
C TYR A 98 3.46 5.12 8.47
N LEU A 99 3.74 3.84 8.74
CA LEU A 99 2.78 2.93 9.38
C LEU A 99 2.94 3.01 10.90
N ASN A 100 2.58 4.13 11.52
CA ASN A 100 2.66 4.28 12.97
C ASN A 100 1.35 3.80 13.64
N PRO A 101 1.33 2.67 14.38
CA PRO A 101 0.12 2.14 15.01
C PRO A 101 -0.51 3.11 16.02
N GLU A 102 0.33 3.90 16.72
CA GLU A 102 -0.11 4.87 17.73
C GLU A 102 -0.84 6.08 17.14
N LYS A 103 -0.66 6.32 15.83
CA LYS A 103 -1.34 7.40 15.09
C LYS A 103 -2.47 6.88 14.22
N MET A 104 -2.80 5.59 14.32
CA MET A 104 -3.83 4.97 13.50
C MET A 104 -5.22 5.27 14.06
N VAL A 105 -6.10 5.80 13.21
CA VAL A 105 -7.52 5.95 13.53
C VAL A 105 -8.24 4.69 13.07
N THR A 106 -8.95 4.03 13.97
CA THR A 106 -9.76 2.84 13.66
C THR A 106 -11.23 3.21 13.64
N VAL A 107 -11.90 2.87 12.54
CA VAL A 107 -13.35 3.00 12.39
C VAL A 107 -13.91 1.60 12.18
N VAL A 108 -14.84 1.18 13.04
CA VAL A 108 -15.55 -0.10 12.94
C VAL A 108 -17.03 0.20 12.86
N VAL A 109 -17.71 -0.43 11.90
CA VAL A 109 -19.15 -0.32 11.71
C VAL A 109 -19.74 -1.72 11.72
N GLY A 110 -20.78 -1.94 12.51
CA GLY A 110 -21.44 -3.23 12.66
C GLY A 110 -22.71 -3.12 13.49
N ASP A 111 -23.37 -4.26 13.69
CA ASP A 111 -24.55 -4.34 14.56
C ASP A 111 -24.17 -4.09 16.02
N GLU A 112 -24.88 -3.18 16.69
CA GLU A 112 -24.59 -2.74 18.07
C GLU A 112 -24.60 -3.89 19.08
N THR A 113 -25.49 -4.88 18.89
CA THR A 113 -25.68 -5.97 19.85
C THR A 113 -24.74 -7.16 19.61
N ALA A 114 -24.27 -7.31 18.37
CA ALA A 114 -23.41 -8.43 17.97
C ALA A 114 -21.93 -8.06 17.85
N LEU A 115 -21.58 -6.79 17.66
CA LEU A 115 -20.19 -6.34 17.56
C LEU A 115 -19.52 -6.30 18.94
N ARG A 116 -18.38 -6.98 19.07
CA ARG A 116 -17.52 -6.94 20.27
C ARG A 116 -16.08 -6.70 19.82
N LEU A 117 -15.43 -5.68 20.41
CA LEU A 117 -14.05 -5.27 20.12
C LEU A 117 -13.10 -5.66 21.25
#